data_AF-A0A9W6VX01-F1
#
_entry.id   AF-A0A9W6VX01-F1
#
_cell.length_a   1.000
_cell.length_b   1.000
_cell.length_c   1.000
_cell.angle_alpha   90.00
_cell.angle_beta   90.00
_cell.angle_gamma   90.00
#
_symmetry.space_group_name_H-M   'P 1'
#
loop_
_entity.id
_entity.type
_entity.pdbx_description
1 polymer ?
#
loop_
_entity_poly.entity_id
_entity_poly.type
_entity_poly.pdbx_seq_one_letter_code
_entity_poly.pdbx_strand_id
1 'polypeptide(L)' 'MATAVIGQGWCGYDEAMTKQTPMDKEAAARIQSAAARNPESDSKTSDFDRRAQSSADKHEDEDDE' A
#
# COMPACT_ATOMS: atom_id res chain seq x y z
N MET A 1 -36.02 30.11 -19.57
CA MET A 1 -34.78 30.00 -20.37
C MET A 1 -33.62 29.74 -19.41
N ALA A 2 -32.85 28.71 -19.72
CA ALA A 2 -31.53 28.32 -19.18
C ALA A 2 -31.35 28.15 -17.66
N THR A 3 -31.37 26.87 -17.27
CA THR A 3 -30.68 26.25 -16.14
C THR A 3 -29.18 26.57 -16.09
N ALA A 4 -28.62 26.75 -14.90
CA ALA A 4 -27.28 26.25 -14.56
C ALA A 4 -27.12 26.18 -13.04
N VAL A 5 -27.49 25.03 -12.46
CA VAL A 5 -26.99 24.60 -11.16
C VAL A 5 -25.52 24.22 -11.36
N ILE A 6 -24.59 25.03 -10.85
CA ILE A 6 -23.17 24.65 -10.87
C ILE A 6 -22.94 23.79 -9.62
N GLY A 7 -23.28 22.52 -9.78
CA GLY A 7 -22.86 21.46 -8.89
C GLY A 7 -21.41 21.05 -9.17
N GLN A 8 -20.85 20.37 -8.17
CA GLN A 8 -19.60 19.59 -8.16
C GLN A 8 -18.38 20.30 -7.58
N GLY A 9 -18.34 20.30 -6.24
CA GLY A 9 -17.40 19.40 -5.55
C GLY A 9 -15.94 19.60 -5.90
N TRP A 10 -15.35 20.65 -5.32
CA TRP A 10 -13.91 20.66 -5.06
C TRP A 10 -13.63 19.69 -3.90
N CYS A 11 -13.80 18.40 -4.13
CA CYS A 11 -13.05 17.37 -3.41
C CYS A 11 -11.82 17.11 -4.27
N GLY A 12 -10.83 18.00 -4.18
CA GLY A 12 -9.46 17.65 -4.52
C GLY A 12 -9.01 16.63 -3.49
N TYR A 13 -9.28 15.35 -3.75
CA TYR A 13 -8.61 14.26 -3.07
C TYR A 13 -7.14 14.41 -3.39
N ASP A 14 -6.44 14.91 -2.38
CA ASP A 14 -5.19 14.40 -1.87
C ASP A 14 -4.10 14.15 -2.93
N GLU A 15 -3.06 14.96 -2.78
CA GLU A 15 -1.66 14.72 -3.09
C GLU A 15 -1.18 13.31 -2.63
N ALA A 16 -1.76 12.25 -3.18
CA ALA A 16 -1.52 10.85 -2.83
C ALA A 16 -0.99 10.05 -4.02
N MET A 17 -0.53 10.72 -5.08
CA MET A 17 0.18 10.08 -6.19
C MET A 17 1.65 10.48 -6.10
N THR A 18 2.45 9.66 -5.40
CA THR A 18 3.92 9.44 -5.51
C THR A 18 4.67 9.28 -4.19
N LYS A 19 4.01 9.27 -3.03
CA LYS A 19 4.61 8.56 -1.88
C LYS A 19 4.44 7.08 -2.14
N GLN A 20 5.39 6.49 -2.87
CA GLN A 20 5.66 5.07 -2.72
C GLN A 20 5.99 4.92 -1.24
N THR A 21 5.00 4.59 -0.42
CA THR A 21 5.25 4.28 0.99
C THR A 21 6.15 3.07 0.93
N PRO A 22 7.44 3.20 1.31
CA PRO A 22 8.33 2.07 1.27
C PRO A 22 7.76 0.99 2.17
N MET A 23 8.03 -0.26 1.80
CA MET A 23 7.50 -1.38 2.56
C MET A 23 8.29 -1.47 3.86
N ASP A 24 7.76 -0.98 4.97
CA ASP A 24 8.40 -1.14 6.28
C ASP A 24 8.38 -2.60 6.75
N LYS A 25 9.36 -2.99 7.58
CA LYS A 25 9.39 -4.32 8.21
C LYS A 25 8.14 -4.63 9.01
N GLU A 26 7.58 -3.64 9.71
CA GLU A 26 6.34 -3.79 10.46
C GLU A 26 5.15 -4.13 9.52
N ALA A 27 5.07 -3.46 8.37
CA ALA A 27 4.06 -3.74 7.36
C ALA A 27 4.26 -5.15 6.77
N ALA A 28 5.50 -5.52 6.46
CA ALA A 28 5.82 -6.84 5.94
C ALA A 28 5.51 -7.96 6.96
N ALA A 29 5.74 -7.73 8.26
CA ALA A 29 5.40 -8.66 9.33
C ALA A 29 3.88 -8.84 9.50
N ARG A 30 3.10 -7.77 9.31
CA ARG A 30 1.62 -7.84 9.28
C ARG A 30 1.11 -8.67 8.11
N ILE A 31 1.70 -8.50 6.93
CA ILE A 31 1.37 -9.28 5.72
C ILE A 31 1.69 -10.76 5.95
N GLN A 32 2.89 -11.08 6.48
CA GLN A 32 3.28 -12.44 6.85
C GLN A 32 2.30 -13.08 7.85
N SER A 33 1.94 -12.34 8.90
CA SER A 33 0.98 -12.81 9.91
C SER A 33 -0.41 -13.06 9.33
N ALA A 34 -0.88 -12.21 8.42
CA ALA A 34 -2.16 -12.38 7.75
C ALA A 34 -2.15 -13.61 6.82
N ALA A 35 -1.08 -13.79 6.05
CA ALA A 35 -0.89 -14.92 5.15
C ALA A 35 -0.74 -16.26 5.90
N ALA A 36 -0.11 -16.25 7.08
CA ALA A 36 -0.02 -17.43 7.95
C ALA A 36 -1.36 -17.80 8.59
N ARG A 37 -2.19 -16.80 8.94
CA ARG A 37 -3.53 -17.00 9.50
C ARG A 37 -4.54 -17.48 8.45
N ASN A 38 -4.36 -17.09 7.20
CA ASN A 38 -5.25 -17.47 6.11
C ASN A 38 -4.43 -17.95 4.90
N PRO A 39 -4.10 -19.25 4.84
CA PRO A 39 -3.26 -19.82 3.79
C PRO A 39 -3.93 -19.85 2.41
N GLU A 40 -5.26 -19.68 2.33
CA GLU A 40 -6.01 -19.61 1.07
C GLU A 40 -6.17 -18.16 0.57
N SER A 41 -5.66 -17.18 1.31
CA SER A 41 -5.71 -15.77 0.90
C SER A 41 -4.85 -15.51 -0.33
N ASP A 42 -5.31 -14.60 -1.20
CA ASP A 42 -4.60 -14.13 -2.39
C ASP A 42 -3.15 -13.69 -2.09
N SER A 43 -2.91 -13.15 -0.89
CA SER A 43 -1.57 -12.73 -0.45
C SER A 43 -0.60 -13.90 -0.23
N LYS A 44 -1.10 -15.08 0.13
CA LYS A 44 -0.29 -16.30 0.29
C LYS A 44 -0.17 -17.07 -1.02
N THR A 45 -1.24 -17.12 -1.81
CA THR A 45 -1.24 -17.82 -3.11
C THR A 45 -0.36 -17.12 -4.14
N SER A 46 -0.23 -15.79 -4.08
CA SER A 46 0.61 -15.00 -4.97
C SER A 46 2.05 -14.79 -4.49
N ASP A 47 2.46 -15.42 -3.37
CA ASP A 47 3.75 -15.18 -2.70
C ASP A 47 4.01 -13.68 -2.36
N PHE A 48 2.95 -12.87 -2.26
CA PHE A 48 3.04 -11.45 -1.93
C PHE A 48 3.75 -11.22 -0.59
N ASP A 49 3.59 -12.14 0.37
CA ASP A 49 4.26 -12.11 1.65
C ASP A 49 5.81 -12.16 1.52
N ARG A 50 6.34 -12.91 0.55
CA ARG A 50 7.79 -12.96 0.28
C ARG A 50 8.28 -11.69 -0.39
N ARG A 51 7.50 -11.15 -1.33
CA ARG A 51 7.83 -9.89 -2.01
C ARG A 51 7.85 -8.72 -1.01
N ALA A 52 6.88 -8.69 -0.10
CA ALA A 52 6.81 -7.70 0.96
C ALA A 52 8.05 -7.74 1.87
N GLN A 53 8.46 -8.93 2.31
CA GLN A 53 9.68 -9.09 3.12
C GLN A 53 10.93 -8.62 2.36
N SER A 54 11.08 -9.01 1.09
CA SER A 54 12.24 -8.59 0.29
C SER A 54 12.27 -7.09 0.01
N SER A 55 11.11 -6.43 -0.13
CA SER A 55 11.06 -4.97 -0.24
C SER A 55 11.40 -4.28 1.08
N ALA A 56 11.02 -4.85 2.23
CA ALA A 56 11.37 -4.30 3.54
C ALA A 56 12.84 -4.47 3.88
N ASP A 57 13.45 -5.59 3.50
CA ASP A 57 14.88 -5.85 3.66
C ASP A 57 15.72 -4.82 2.89
N LYS A 58 15.36 -4.54 1.63
CA LYS A 58 16.04 -3.54 0.80
C LYS A 58 15.96 -2.11 1.33
N HIS A 59 14.86 -1.78 2.00
CA HIS A 59 14.62 -0.42 2.44
C HIS A 59 15.28 -0.09 3.79
N GLU A 60 15.75 -1.09 4.53
CA GLU A 60 16.64 -0.84 5.66
C GLU A 60 18.04 -0.42 5.24
N ASP A 61 18.51 -0.90 4.08
CA ASP A 61 19.80 -0.49 3.54
C ASP A 61 19.78 0.97 3.01
N GLU A 62 18.59 1.58 2.84
CA GLU A 62 18.40 2.95 2.34
C GLU A 62 18.06 3.98 3.45
N ASP A 63 17.85 3.57 4.70
CA ASP A 63 17.50 4.47 5.83
C ASP A 63 18.72 4.89 6.69
N ASP A 64 19.96 4.52 6.30
CA ASP A 64 21.22 4.79 7.02
C ASP A 64 22.21 5.70 6.24
N GLU A 65 21.75 6.77 5.58
CA GLU A 65 22.61 7.85 5.05
C GLU A 65 22.16 9.28 5.44
#